data_AF-A0A6A1UGE0-F1
#
_entry.id   AF-A0A6A1UGE0-F1
#
_cell.length_a   1.000
_cell.length_b   1.000
_cell.length_c   1.000
_cell.angle_alpha   90.00
_cell.angle_beta   90.00
_cell.angle_gamma   90.00
#
_symmetry.space_group_name_H-M   'P 1'
#
loop_
_entity.id
_entity.type
_entity.pdbx_description
1 polymer ?
#
loop_
_entity_poly.entity_id
_entity_poly.type
_entity_poly.pdbx_seq_one_letter_code
_entity_poly.pdbx_strand_id
1 'polypeptide(L)'
;MDNHISFQCDSMAIVEKNLKEMEIEYVKSSVEEGGIYVDQLFFHDPDGSMIEICNCDNLPVIPLTDDTFRSSSLACLPQLPRSNNNSRDSRFIKRCK
;
A
#
# COMPACT_ATOMS: atom_id res chain seq x y z
N MET A 1 -12.36 -8.05 -16.53
CA MET A 1 -11.94 -7.19 -17.65
C MET A 1 -11.81 -5.83 -17.01
N ASP A 2 -10.72 -5.69 -16.26
CA ASP A 2 -10.59 -4.69 -15.21
C ASP A 2 -9.52 -3.72 -15.69
N ASN A 3 -9.97 -2.70 -16.42
CA ASN A 3 -9.11 -1.63 -16.92
C ASN A 3 -8.83 -0.60 -15.82
N HIS A 4 -8.59 -1.08 -14.60
CA HIS A 4 -8.16 -0.24 -13.50
C HIS A 4 -6.84 -0.75 -12.93
N ILE A 5 -6.07 0.19 -12.44
CA ILE A 5 -4.70 0.02 -12.02
C ILE A 5 -4.61 0.51 -10.58
N SER A 6 -4.40 -0.40 -9.63
CA SER A 6 -4.35 -0.04 -8.21
C SER A 6 -2.92 0.05 -7.69
N PHE A 7 -2.66 1.04 -6.86
CA PHE A 7 -1.41 1.24 -6.18
C PHE A 7 -1.58 1.52 -4.69
N GLN A 8 -0.54 1.28 -3.92
CA GLN A 8 -0.42 1.62 -2.51
C GLN A 8 0.52 2.81 -2.33
N CYS A 9 0.20 3.70 -1.39
CA CYS A 9 1.06 4.80 -0.97
C CYS A 9 1.14 4.94 0.55
N ASP A 10 2.23 5.51 1.05
CA ASP A 10 2.42 5.75 2.49
C ASP A 10 1.72 7.04 2.96
N SER A 11 1.39 7.96 2.05
CA SER A 11 0.79 9.25 2.40
C SER A 11 -0.15 9.76 1.32
N MET A 12 -1.45 9.68 1.59
CA MET A 12 -2.50 10.22 0.72
C MET A 12 -2.36 11.73 0.54
N ALA A 13 -1.88 12.45 1.56
CA ALA A 13 -1.70 13.90 1.49
C ALA A 13 -0.69 14.32 0.40
N ILE A 14 0.38 13.55 0.22
CA ILE A 14 1.38 13.81 -0.83
C ILE A 14 0.76 13.53 -2.21
N VAL A 15 0.00 12.44 -2.34
CA VAL A 15 -0.68 12.07 -3.58
C VAL A 15 -1.70 13.13 -3.98
N GLU A 16 -2.58 13.55 -3.06
CA GLU A 16 -3.58 14.61 -3.30
C GLU A 16 -2.90 15.93 -3.70
N LYS A 17 -1.77 16.28 -3.07
CA LYS A 17 -0.99 17.47 -3.44
C LYS A 17 -0.48 17.37 -4.87
N ASN A 18 0.13 16.26 -5.26
CA ASN A 18 0.67 16.07 -6.59
C ASN A 18 -0.44 16.08 -7.66
N LEU A 19 -1.59 15.46 -7.40
CA LEU A 19 -2.74 15.48 -8.31
C LEU A 19 -3.24 16.91 -8.53
N LYS A 20 -3.31 17.73 -7.47
CA LYS A 20 -3.67 19.16 -7.59
C LYS A 20 -2.64 19.96 -8.39
N GLU A 21 -1.35 19.73 -8.18
CA GLU A 21 -0.27 20.39 -8.93
C GLU A 21 -0.29 20.02 -10.43
N MET A 22 -0.78 18.81 -10.75
CA MET A 22 -0.96 18.32 -12.12
C MET A 22 -2.34 18.67 -12.72
N GLU A 23 -3.19 19.38 -11.97
CA GLU A 23 -4.58 19.71 -12.37
C GLU A 23 -5.41 18.47 -12.74
N ILE A 24 -5.12 17.33 -12.11
CA ILE A 24 -5.87 16.08 -12.28
C ILE A 24 -7.01 16.04 -11.25
N GLU A 25 -8.23 15.93 -11.73
CA GLU A 25 -9.41 15.70 -10.89
C GLU A 25 -9.38 14.29 -10.29
N TYR A 26 -9.79 14.19 -9.03
CA TYR A 26 -9.81 12.94 -8.30
C TYR A 26 -11.03 12.84 -7.39
N VAL A 27 -11.44 11.60 -7.12
CA VAL A 27 -12.47 11.25 -6.15
C VAL A 27 -11.81 10.56 -4.97
N LYS A 28 -12.10 11.04 -3.76
CA LYS A 28 -11.68 10.40 -2.51
C LYS A 28 -12.82 9.61 -1.89
N SER A 29 -12.53 8.40 -1.44
CA SER A 29 -13.44 7.54 -0.69
C SER A 29 -12.72 6.93 0.50
N SER A 30 -13.47 6.54 1.52
CA SER A 30 -12.95 5.79 2.66
C SER A 30 -13.83 4.56 2.88
N VAL A 31 -13.23 3.40 3.01
CA VAL A 31 -13.93 2.12 3.23
C VAL A 31 -13.49 1.48 4.55
N GLU A 32 -14.40 0.75 5.18
CA GLU A 32 -14.10 -0.02 6.40
C GLU A 32 -13.97 -1.50 6.03
N GLU A 33 -12.78 -2.06 6.19
CA GLU A 33 -12.49 -3.47 5.94
C GLU A 33 -11.97 -4.12 7.22
N GLY A 34 -12.74 -5.03 7.82
CA GLY A 34 -12.33 -5.72 9.04
C GLY A 34 -12.09 -4.80 10.26
N GLY A 35 -12.76 -3.65 10.31
CA GLY A 35 -12.57 -2.63 11.36
C GLY A 35 -11.38 -1.70 11.12
N ILE A 36 -10.74 -1.76 9.95
CA ILE A 36 -9.67 -0.87 9.52
C ILE A 36 -10.25 0.10 8.47
N TYR A 37 -9.95 1.39 8.63
CA TYR A 37 -10.32 2.41 7.65
C TYR A 37 -9.23 2.55 6.60
N VAL A 38 -9.59 2.34 5.34
CA VAL A 38 -8.70 2.51 4.19
C VAL A 38 -9.20 3.66 3.35
N ASP A 39 -8.34 4.65 3.14
CA ASP A 39 -8.59 5.74 2.19
C ASP A 39 -8.20 5.28 0.79
N GLN A 40 -9.05 5.62 -0.18
CA GLN A 40 -8.86 5.36 -1.60
C GLN A 40 -9.02 6.66 -2.39
N LEU A 41 -8.15 6.83 -3.39
CA LEU A 41 -8.22 7.90 -4.37
C LEU A 41 -8.40 7.29 -5.75
N PHE A 42 -9.37 7.78 -6.50
CA PHE A 42 -9.65 7.36 -7.87
C PHE A 42 -9.46 8.56 -8.79
N PHE A 43 -8.72 8.37 -9.89
CA PHE A 43 -8.56 9.38 -10.93
C PHE A 43 -8.29 8.73 -12.28
N HIS A 44 -8.42 9.49 -13.35
CA HIS A 44 -7.97 9.07 -14.67
C HIS A 44 -6.60 9.67 -14.97
N ASP A 45 -5.69 8.86 -15.51
CA ASP A 45 -4.48 9.40 -16.11
C ASP A 45 -4.81 10.15 -17.42
N PRO A 46 -3.87 10.92 -17.99
CA PRO A 46 -4.10 11.62 -19.25
C PRO A 46 -4.48 10.71 -20.44
N ASP A 47 -4.14 9.42 -20.37
CA ASP A 47 -4.46 8.42 -21.38
C ASP A 47 -5.85 7.78 -21.15
N GLY A 48 -6.55 8.15 -20.08
CA GLY A 48 -7.90 7.69 -19.73
C GLY A 48 -7.96 6.42 -18.89
N SER A 49 -6.82 5.86 -18.47
CA SER A 49 -6.76 4.69 -17.59
C SER A 49 -7.24 5.06 -16.19
N MET A 50 -8.09 4.21 -15.59
CA MET A 50 -8.55 4.41 -14.22
C MET A 50 -7.45 3.98 -13.24
N ILE A 51 -6.99 4.91 -12.43
CA ILE A 51 -5.99 4.69 -11.39
C ILE A 51 -6.66 4.74 -10.02
N GLU A 52 -6.37 3.76 -9.19
CA GLU A 52 -6.72 3.72 -7.77
C GLU A 52 -5.45 3.82 -6.93
N ILE A 53 -5.46 4.65 -5.88
CA ILE A 53 -4.41 4.70 -4.87
C ILE A 53 -5.04 4.45 -3.50
N CYS A 54 -4.59 3.41 -2.79
CA CYS A 54 -4.96 3.15 -1.40
C CYS A 54 -3.81 3.48 -0.43
N ASN A 55 -4.15 3.81 0.81
CA ASN A 55 -3.19 3.89 1.91
C ASN A 55 -3.06 2.58 2.70
N CYS A 56 -3.49 1.45 2.10
CA CYS A 56 -3.63 0.15 2.77
C CYS A 56 -2.49 -0.08 3.78
N ASP A 57 -2.80 -0.06 5.08
CA ASP A 57 -1.82 -0.44 6.10
C ASP A 57 -1.52 -1.93 5.92
N ASN A 58 -0.25 -2.30 6.06
CA ASN A 58 0.17 -3.70 5.94
C ASN A 58 -0.58 -4.52 6.98
N LEU A 59 -1.69 -5.17 6.57
CA LEU A 59 -2.54 -6.03 7.41
C LEU A 59 -1.63 -6.87 8.30
N PRO A 60 -1.96 -7.05 9.60
CA PRO A 60 -1.11 -7.80 10.50
C PRO A 60 -0.85 -9.17 9.88
N VAL A 61 0.40 -9.40 9.49
CA VAL A 61 0.84 -10.71 8.99
C VAL A 61 0.74 -11.62 10.20
N ILE A 62 -0.37 -12.34 10.32
CA ILE A 62 -0.51 -13.38 11.34
C ILE A 62 0.45 -14.49 10.90
N PRO A 63 1.54 -14.77 11.64
CA PRO A 63 2.34 -15.93 11.35
C PRO A 63 1.41 -17.14 11.52
N LEU A 64 1.26 -17.96 10.48
CA LEU A 64 0.71 -19.30 10.68
C LEU A 64 1.69 -20.00 11.61
N THR A 65 1.37 -20.08 12.89
CA THR A 65 2.10 -20.92 13.83
C THR A 65 1.92 -22.35 13.34
N ASP A 66 2.99 -22.87 12.75
CA ASP A 66 3.15 -24.25 12.31
C ASP A 66 3.19 -25.14 13.56
N ASP A 67 2.02 -25.33 14.17
CA ASP A 67 1.86 -26.31 15.23
C ASP A 67 1.94 -27.69 14.59
N THR A 68 3.14 -28.26 14.71
CA THR A 68 3.50 -29.68 14.68
C THR A 68 4.23 -30.17 13.44
N PHE A 69 5.51 -29.78 13.29
CA PHE A 69 6.52 -30.76 12.87
C PHE A 69 7.77 -30.67 13.76
N ARG A 70 7.85 -31.60 14.73
CA ARG A 70 9.12 -31.99 15.34
C ARG A 70 10.05 -32.47 14.23
N SER A 71 11.19 -31.80 14.02
CA SER A 71 12.49 -32.43 14.24
C SER A 71 13.62 -31.42 14.16
N SER A 72 14.60 -31.63 15.03
CA SER A 72 15.87 -30.95 15.23
C SER A 72 16.62 -30.46 13.99
N SER A 73 17.08 -29.21 14.03
CA SER A 73 18.51 -28.80 13.93
C SER A 73 18.71 -27.48 13.18
N LEU A 74 19.31 -26.52 13.89
CA LEU A 74 20.20 -25.45 13.41
C LEU A 74 19.61 -24.30 12.56
N ALA A 75 19.53 -23.15 13.24
CA ALA A 75 19.96 -21.82 12.80
C ALA A 75 19.39 -21.25 11.49
N CYS A 76 18.45 -20.32 11.64
CA CYS A 76 18.58 -18.99 11.04
C CYS A 76 17.60 -18.03 11.73
N LEU A 77 18.11 -17.13 12.56
CA LEU A 77 17.41 -15.86 12.83
C LEU A 77 17.69 -14.95 11.63
N PRO A 78 16.72 -14.51 10.84
CA PRO A 78 16.80 -13.21 10.22
C PRO A 78 16.41 -12.21 11.30
N GLN A 79 17.41 -11.55 11.87
CA GLN A 79 17.20 -10.28 12.55
C GLN A 79 16.55 -9.31 11.55
N LEU A 80 15.56 -8.55 12.04
CA LEU A 80 14.99 -7.38 11.38
C LEU A 80 16.08 -6.56 10.65
N PRO A 81 15.81 -6.03 9.45
CA PRO A 81 16.06 -4.64 9.21
C PRO A 81 14.87 -3.85 9.76
N ARG A 82 15.10 -3.20 10.91
CA ARG A 82 14.35 -2.00 11.28
C ARG A 82 14.64 -1.00 10.17
N SER A 83 13.77 -0.87 9.16
CA SER A 83 13.92 0.20 8.19
C SER A 83 13.53 1.50 8.87
N ASN A 84 14.52 2.11 9.51
CA ASN A 84 14.43 3.47 9.99
C ASN A 84 14.55 4.39 8.77
N ASN A 85 13.46 4.61 8.04
CA ASN A 85 13.47 5.49 6.88
C ASN A 85 13.02 6.88 7.29
N ASN A 86 13.90 7.58 8.00
CA ASN A 86 14.01 9.03 7.87
C ASN A 86 14.65 9.35 6.50
N SER A 87 13.91 9.11 5.41
CA SER A 87 14.31 9.55 4.07
C SER A 87 13.14 10.23 3.40
N ARG A 88 13.29 11.55 3.24
CA ARG A 88 12.39 12.45 2.53
C ARG A 88 12.49 12.18 1.02
N ASP A 89 11.89 11.12 0.51
CA ASP A 89 11.81 10.88 -0.93
C ASP A 89 10.40 10.42 -1.33
N SER A 90 9.68 11.28 -2.05
CA SER A 90 8.25 11.16 -2.37
C SER A 90 7.95 10.20 -3.54
N ARG A 91 8.58 9.01 -3.59
CA ARG A 91 8.69 8.25 -4.86
C ARG A 91 8.28 6.77 -4.87
N PHE A 92 7.52 6.26 -3.91
CA PHE A 92 7.11 4.84 -3.96
C PHE A 92 5.60 4.65 -3.90
N ILE A 93 4.94 4.90 -5.04
CA ILE A 93 3.63 4.33 -5.34
C ILE A 93 3.88 2.86 -5.74
N LYS A 94 3.52 1.90 -4.89
CA LYS A 94 3.76 0.46 -5.13
C LYS A 94 2.54 -0.14 -5.83
N ARG A 95 2.72 -0.82 -6.96
CA ARG A 95 1.59 -1.46 -7.66
C ARG A 95 1.07 -2.64 -6.84
N CYS A 96 -0.23 -2.66 -6.53
CA CYS A 96 -0.90 -3.83 -5.98
C CYS A 96 -0.97 -4.91 -7.07
N LYS A 97 -0.44 -6.11 -6.81
CA LYS A 97 -0.44 -7.26 -7.72
C LYS A 97 -1.49 -8.28 -7.31
#